data_AF-A0A7X7FQ40-F1
#
_entry.id   AF-A0A7X7FQ40-F1
#
_cell.length_a   1.000
_cell.length_b   1.000
_cell.length_c   1.000
_cell.angle_alpha   90.00
_cell.angle_beta   90.00
_cell.angle_gamma   90.00
#
_symmetry.space_group_name_H-M   'P 1'
#
loop_
_entity.id
_entity.type
_entity.pdbx_description
1 polymer ?
#
loop_
_entity_poly.entity_id
_entity_poly.type
_entity_poly.pdbx_seq_one_letter_code
_entity_poly.pdbx_strand_id
1 'polypeptide(L)'
;MSVIPNTWGPDQLFAFSGMEGPTRAASPMVAHTLGDRIGVRIFFDPAIELWCQASRGQDPGRKYPRCQPRFEIVTGDAIRLQVRFTDGEEGRLAFAPVDQDTFAGKTIRSLPPWWSAGESAGRPLGAGRYLHRGAEGVAVLVVREQGGILRFALAHDQTEDGALAKAEGGLHADIDGLIDARRRWVESIELPARLPDSLSMTYRKAVTVMRVNTCRPEGQVRHCWTTPDRWPHRWMWLHDSAYHVAGHVHHFPDLAKDMLAAVFDTQE
;
A
#
# COMPACT_ATOMS: atom_id res chain seq x y z
N MET A 1 -6.19 -16.10 -18.49
CA MET A 1 -6.65 -15.30 -17.35
C MET A 1 -5.48 -14.49 -16.82
N SER A 2 -5.70 -13.32 -16.20
CA SER A 2 -4.61 -12.60 -15.52
C SER A 2 -4.06 -13.49 -14.41
N VAL A 3 -2.74 -13.57 -14.26
CA VAL A 3 -2.09 -14.32 -13.17
C VAL A 3 -1.66 -13.40 -12.03
N ILE A 4 -2.05 -12.13 -12.09
CA ILE A 4 -1.72 -11.08 -11.14
C ILE A 4 -2.98 -10.73 -10.34
N PRO A 5 -2.89 -10.66 -8.98
CA PRO A 5 -3.99 -10.19 -8.17
C PRO A 5 -4.41 -8.77 -8.60
N ASN A 6 -5.68 -8.60 -8.96
CA ASN A 6 -6.20 -7.35 -9.49
C ASN A 6 -7.62 -7.05 -8.99
N THR A 7 -8.06 -7.68 -7.91
CA THR A 7 -9.37 -7.44 -7.32
C THR A 7 -9.28 -6.31 -6.29
N TRP A 8 -10.03 -5.24 -6.54
CA TRP A 8 -10.22 -4.15 -5.57
C TRP A 8 -11.35 -4.47 -4.59
N GLY A 9 -11.13 -4.15 -3.32
CA GLY A 9 -12.12 -4.29 -2.25
C GLY A 9 -11.73 -3.44 -1.05
N PRO A 10 -12.63 -3.28 -0.06
CA PRO A 10 -12.29 -2.63 1.19
C PRO A 10 -11.27 -3.47 1.99
N ASP A 11 -10.59 -2.81 2.93
CA ASP A 11 -9.84 -3.44 4.02
C ASP A 11 -8.69 -4.36 3.60
N GLN A 12 -8.16 -4.18 2.38
CA GLN A 12 -6.91 -4.83 2.00
C GLN A 12 -5.75 -4.04 2.59
N LEU A 13 -4.91 -4.73 3.37
CA LEU A 13 -3.68 -4.17 3.92
C LEU A 13 -2.78 -3.61 2.82
N PHE A 14 -2.25 -2.41 3.03
CA PHE A 14 -1.36 -1.67 2.15
C PHE A 14 -0.21 -1.04 2.94
N ALA A 15 1.01 -1.57 2.79
CA ALA A 15 2.18 -1.15 3.55
C ALA A 15 3.50 -1.58 2.88
N PHE A 16 4.60 -0.93 3.27
CA PHE A 16 5.94 -1.33 2.85
C PHE A 16 6.38 -2.63 3.52
N SER A 17 6.92 -3.58 2.73
CA SER A 17 7.31 -4.90 3.23
C SER A 17 8.73 -4.89 3.84
N GLY A 18 8.89 -5.58 4.98
CA GLY A 18 10.19 -5.88 5.56
C GLY A 18 11.07 -6.75 4.64
N MET A 19 10.48 -7.47 3.68
CA MET A 19 11.25 -8.18 2.67
C MET A 19 12.01 -7.24 1.73
N GLU A 20 11.53 -6.00 1.54
CA GLU A 20 12.14 -5.00 0.64
C GLU A 20 13.11 -4.06 1.35
N GLY A 21 12.92 -3.79 2.64
CA GLY A 21 13.78 -2.85 3.36
C GLY A 21 13.43 -2.71 4.84
N PRO A 22 14.01 -1.72 5.52
CA PRO A 22 13.75 -1.45 6.93
C PRO A 22 12.26 -1.21 7.21
N THR A 23 11.79 -1.75 8.33
CA THR A 23 10.43 -1.51 8.86
C THR A 23 10.49 -1.32 10.37
N ARG A 24 9.44 -0.73 10.93
CA ARG A 24 9.20 -0.46 12.36
C ARG A 24 7.73 -0.72 12.63
N ALA A 25 7.41 -1.56 13.61
CA ALA A 25 6.05 -1.90 13.98
C ALA A 25 5.26 -0.68 14.48
N ALA A 26 5.96 0.32 15.03
CA ALA A 26 5.34 1.55 15.51
C ALA A 26 4.88 2.50 14.40
N SER A 27 5.34 2.34 13.15
CA SER A 27 5.04 3.31 12.09
C SER A 27 3.54 3.40 11.78
N PRO A 28 2.99 4.63 11.64
CA PRO A 28 1.61 4.86 11.24
C PRO A 28 1.37 4.71 9.74
N MET A 29 2.44 4.54 8.93
CA MET A 29 2.38 4.42 7.47
C MET A 29 1.99 2.99 7.04
N VAL A 30 0.87 2.53 7.60
CA VAL A 30 0.15 1.32 7.26
C VAL A 30 -1.27 1.75 6.93
N ALA A 31 -1.86 1.16 5.89
CA ALA A 31 -3.14 1.60 5.39
C ALA A 31 -4.02 0.44 4.94
N HIS A 32 -5.32 0.69 4.84
CA HIS A 32 -6.29 -0.20 4.21
C HIS A 32 -6.87 0.43 2.94
N THR A 33 -7.17 -0.38 1.93
CA THR A 33 -7.92 0.09 0.76
C THR A 33 -9.33 0.54 1.12
N LEU A 34 -9.78 1.63 0.50
CA LEU A 34 -11.15 2.11 0.63
C LEU A 34 -12.12 1.25 -0.21
N GLY A 35 -13.31 1.00 0.31
CA GLY A 35 -14.32 0.18 -0.38
C GLY A 35 -15.09 0.93 -1.46
N ASP A 36 -15.44 2.18 -1.18
CA ASP A 36 -16.29 3.08 -1.96
C ASP A 36 -15.50 3.96 -2.95
N ARG A 37 -14.20 4.15 -2.70
CA ARG A 37 -13.30 5.02 -3.47
C ARG A 37 -12.01 4.29 -3.83
N ILE A 38 -11.30 4.81 -4.84
CA ILE A 38 -9.99 4.27 -5.24
C ILE A 38 -8.93 5.01 -4.42
N GLY A 39 -8.57 4.44 -3.28
CA GLY A 39 -7.68 5.08 -2.33
C GLY A 39 -7.42 4.23 -1.11
N VAL A 40 -6.73 4.81 -0.15
CA VAL A 40 -6.35 4.15 1.10
C VAL A 40 -6.69 5.02 2.30
N ARG A 41 -6.93 4.36 3.44
CA ARG A 41 -7.03 4.94 4.76
C ARG A 41 -5.78 4.57 5.55
N ILE A 42 -4.94 5.56 5.84
CA ILE A 42 -3.71 5.43 6.62
C ILE A 42 -4.03 5.62 8.11
N PHE A 43 -3.43 4.77 8.95
CA PHE A 43 -3.70 4.69 10.38
C PHE A 43 -2.94 5.74 11.21
N PHE A 44 -3.43 6.98 11.10
CA PHE A 44 -3.16 8.11 12.00
C PHE A 44 -4.34 8.33 12.95
N ASP A 45 -4.15 9.17 13.98
CA ASP A 45 -5.24 9.73 14.78
C ASP A 45 -5.28 11.27 14.68
N PRO A 46 -6.29 11.84 13.99
CA PRO A 46 -7.32 11.16 13.20
C PRO A 46 -6.78 10.49 11.93
N ALA A 47 -7.50 9.47 11.46
CA ALA A 47 -7.11 8.73 10.27
C ALA A 47 -7.04 9.63 9.04
N ILE A 48 -6.04 9.34 8.20
CA ILE A 48 -5.83 10.04 6.95
C ILE A 48 -6.42 9.19 5.82
N GLU A 49 -7.32 9.76 5.03
CA GLU A 49 -7.79 9.13 3.79
C GLU A 49 -7.16 9.85 2.59
N LEU A 50 -6.52 9.09 1.70
CA LEU A 50 -5.97 9.56 0.44
C LEU A 50 -6.61 8.75 -0.69
N TRP A 51 -7.34 9.41 -1.58
CA TRP A 51 -8.01 8.73 -2.69
C TRP A 51 -7.96 9.56 -3.95
N CYS A 52 -8.20 8.91 -5.09
CA CYS A 52 -8.34 9.57 -6.38
C CYS A 52 -9.78 9.37 -6.88
N GLN A 53 -10.42 10.45 -7.27
CA GLN A 53 -11.82 10.43 -7.69
C GLN A 53 -12.03 11.41 -8.84
N ALA A 54 -12.91 11.05 -9.78
CA ALA A 54 -13.22 11.90 -10.91
C ALA A 54 -13.73 13.27 -10.44
N SER A 55 -13.15 14.35 -10.96
CA SER A 55 -13.55 15.74 -10.66
C SER A 55 -14.81 16.19 -11.42
N ARG A 56 -15.34 15.34 -12.29
CA ARG A 56 -16.53 15.58 -13.09
C ARG A 56 -17.76 15.16 -12.26
N GLY A 57 -18.77 16.03 -12.15
CA GLY A 57 -19.85 15.99 -11.14
C GLY A 57 -20.55 14.64 -10.90
N GLN A 58 -21.28 14.53 -9.79
CA GLN A 58 -21.90 13.28 -9.32
C GLN A 58 -22.73 12.57 -10.41
N ASP A 59 -22.66 11.24 -10.43
CA ASP A 59 -23.48 10.36 -11.27
C ASP A 59 -24.20 9.37 -10.35
N PRO A 60 -25.52 9.54 -10.12
CA PRO A 60 -26.29 8.69 -9.21
C PRO A 60 -26.24 7.21 -9.63
N GLY A 61 -25.93 6.32 -8.69
CA GLY A 61 -26.03 4.87 -8.89
C GLY A 61 -24.75 4.17 -9.39
N ARG A 62 -23.63 4.88 -9.59
CA ARG A 62 -22.33 4.24 -9.83
C ARG A 62 -21.47 4.20 -8.56
N LYS A 63 -20.80 3.06 -8.34
CA LYS A 63 -19.78 2.90 -7.29
C LYS A 63 -18.62 3.90 -7.47
N TYR A 64 -18.18 4.12 -8.72
CA TYR A 64 -17.17 5.11 -9.08
C TYR A 64 -17.81 6.14 -10.04
N PRO A 65 -18.07 7.38 -9.59
CA PRO A 65 -18.74 8.38 -10.42
C PRO A 65 -17.98 8.63 -11.72
N ARG A 66 -18.69 8.57 -12.86
CA ARG A 66 -18.22 8.89 -14.22
C ARG A 66 -16.94 8.20 -14.70
N CYS A 67 -16.46 7.14 -14.05
CA CYS A 67 -15.36 6.32 -14.56
C CYS A 67 -15.57 4.82 -14.30
N GLN A 68 -14.95 3.99 -15.12
CA GLN A 68 -14.88 2.55 -14.95
C GLN A 68 -13.41 2.14 -14.76
N PRO A 69 -13.01 1.74 -13.54
CA PRO A 69 -11.65 1.28 -13.30
C PRO A 69 -11.45 -0.14 -13.83
N ARG A 70 -10.29 -0.36 -14.44
CA ARG A 70 -9.74 -1.68 -14.79
C ARG A 70 -8.41 -1.83 -14.07
N PHE A 71 -8.41 -2.65 -13.03
CA PHE A 71 -7.23 -2.90 -12.22
C PHE A 71 -6.26 -3.84 -12.94
N GLU A 72 -4.98 -3.44 -12.96
CA GLU A 72 -3.88 -4.22 -13.51
C GLU A 72 -3.19 -5.03 -12.40
N ILE A 73 -3.00 -4.41 -11.23
CA ILE A 73 -2.45 -5.03 -10.02
C ILE A 73 -3.06 -4.38 -8.78
N VAL A 74 -3.43 -5.22 -7.81
CA VAL A 74 -3.91 -4.85 -6.48
C VAL A 74 -3.31 -5.83 -5.46
N THR A 75 -2.11 -5.50 -4.99
CA THR A 75 -1.40 -6.17 -3.89
C THR A 75 -1.31 -5.22 -2.70
N GLY A 76 -0.85 -5.69 -1.55
CA GLY A 76 -0.69 -4.83 -0.38
C GLY A 76 0.52 -3.88 -0.45
N ASP A 77 1.17 -3.80 -1.59
CA ASP A 77 2.32 -2.93 -1.83
C ASP A 77 2.32 -2.35 -3.26
N ALA A 78 1.28 -2.60 -4.07
CA ALA A 78 1.19 -2.05 -5.41
C ALA A 78 -0.25 -1.96 -5.89
N ILE A 79 -0.64 -0.77 -6.33
CA ILE A 79 -1.93 -0.51 -6.97
C ILE A 79 -1.65 0.16 -8.32
N ARG A 80 -2.11 -0.44 -9.41
CA ARG A 80 -2.13 0.20 -10.73
C ARG A 80 -3.42 -0.15 -11.47
N LEU A 81 -4.02 0.87 -12.08
CA LEU A 81 -5.25 0.71 -12.84
C LEU A 81 -5.32 1.73 -13.99
N GLN A 82 -6.16 1.38 -14.95
CA GLN A 82 -6.66 2.29 -15.97
C GLN A 82 -8.08 2.70 -15.61
N VAL A 83 -8.48 3.91 -15.95
CA VAL A 83 -9.86 4.37 -15.84
C VAL A 83 -10.35 4.79 -17.22
N ARG A 84 -11.57 4.38 -17.57
CA ARG A 84 -12.27 4.93 -18.75
C ARG A 84 -13.40 5.82 -18.26
N PHE A 85 -13.41 7.07 -18.71
CA PHE A 85 -14.45 8.04 -18.38
C PHE A 85 -15.66 7.90 -19.32
N THR A 86 -16.80 8.44 -18.91
CA THR A 86 -18.06 8.35 -19.68
C THR A 86 -18.02 9.08 -21.02
N ASP A 87 -17.14 10.08 -21.17
CA ASP A 87 -16.92 10.82 -22.42
C ASP A 87 -15.84 10.16 -23.31
N GLY A 88 -15.33 8.99 -22.92
CA GLY A 88 -14.32 8.25 -23.66
C GLY A 88 -12.87 8.63 -23.34
N GLU A 89 -12.62 9.63 -22.47
CA GLU A 89 -11.27 9.90 -21.97
C GLU A 89 -10.75 8.65 -21.24
N GLU A 90 -9.44 8.43 -21.29
CA GLU A 90 -8.77 7.38 -20.51
C GLU A 90 -7.73 8.00 -19.57
N GLY A 91 -7.61 7.41 -18.39
CA GLY A 91 -6.66 7.82 -17.37
C GLY A 91 -5.95 6.64 -16.75
N ARG A 92 -4.90 6.94 -15.99
CA ARG A 92 -4.14 5.94 -15.24
C ARG A 92 -3.90 6.44 -13.84
N LEU A 93 -3.89 5.51 -12.90
CA LEU A 93 -3.50 5.72 -11.52
C LEU A 93 -2.52 4.62 -11.12
N ALA A 94 -1.43 5.03 -10.48
CA ALA A 94 -0.44 4.15 -9.88
C ALA A 94 -0.09 4.67 -8.48
N PHE A 95 -0.01 3.77 -7.50
CA PHE A 95 0.22 4.12 -6.10
C PHE A 95 0.92 2.97 -5.37
N ALA A 96 1.97 3.30 -4.61
CA ALA A 96 2.85 2.33 -3.98
C ALA A 96 3.57 2.92 -2.74
N PRO A 97 3.85 2.14 -1.69
CA PRO A 97 4.88 2.48 -0.71
C PRO A 97 6.26 2.45 -1.37
N VAL A 98 7.00 3.55 -1.28
CA VAL A 98 8.39 3.66 -1.79
C VAL A 98 9.36 3.11 -0.73
N ASP A 99 9.11 3.50 0.50
CA ASP A 99 9.78 3.01 1.70
C ASP A 99 8.74 2.93 2.83
N GLN A 100 9.21 2.64 4.04
CA GLN A 100 8.35 2.53 5.21
C GLN A 100 7.53 3.79 5.50
N ASP A 101 8.12 4.97 5.32
CA ASP A 101 7.55 6.23 5.76
C ASP A 101 6.95 7.03 4.61
N THR A 102 7.03 6.54 3.36
CA THR A 102 6.66 7.29 2.16
C THR A 102 5.79 6.46 1.22
N PHE A 103 4.59 6.94 0.97
CA PHE A 103 3.73 6.47 -0.12
C PHE A 103 3.76 7.46 -1.27
N ALA A 104 3.89 6.99 -2.50
CA ALA A 104 3.89 7.86 -3.67
C ALA A 104 3.09 7.28 -4.81
N GLY A 105 2.62 8.17 -5.67
CA GLY A 105 1.75 7.80 -6.77
C GLY A 105 1.67 8.88 -7.84
N LYS A 106 0.95 8.52 -8.88
CA LYS A 106 0.68 9.41 -10.00
C LYS A 106 -0.69 9.14 -10.60
N THR A 107 -1.32 10.20 -11.07
CA THR A 107 -2.65 10.22 -11.65
C THR A 107 -2.74 11.32 -12.72
N ILE A 108 -3.92 11.55 -13.26
CA ILE A 108 -4.22 12.61 -14.22
C ILE A 108 -5.16 13.66 -13.61
N ARG A 109 -5.23 14.84 -14.22
CA ARG A 109 -6.11 15.93 -13.75
C ARG A 109 -7.60 15.57 -13.68
N SER A 110 -8.06 14.65 -14.52
CA SER A 110 -9.45 14.19 -14.53
C SER A 110 -9.76 13.19 -13.41
N LEU A 111 -8.74 12.69 -12.71
CA LEU A 111 -8.82 11.81 -11.55
C LEU A 111 -7.91 12.33 -10.42
N PRO A 112 -8.12 13.57 -9.93
CA PRO A 112 -7.19 14.20 -9.00
C PRO A 112 -7.19 13.50 -7.63
N PRO A 113 -6.10 13.65 -6.87
CA PRO A 113 -6.04 13.17 -5.49
C PRO A 113 -6.91 14.05 -4.58
N TRP A 114 -7.43 13.42 -3.53
CA TRP A 114 -8.23 13.99 -2.46
C TRP A 114 -7.63 13.53 -1.13
N TRP A 115 -7.74 14.37 -0.12
CA TRP A 115 -7.19 14.11 1.20
C TRP A 115 -8.14 14.56 2.30
N SER A 116 -8.25 13.73 3.33
CA SER A 116 -8.95 14.00 4.58
C SER A 116 -8.07 13.55 5.73
N ALA A 117 -8.02 14.32 6.82
CA ALA A 117 -7.41 13.92 8.08
C ALA A 117 -8.42 14.17 9.21
N GLY A 118 -9.37 13.25 9.39
CA GLY A 118 -10.48 13.38 10.34
C GLY A 118 -11.64 14.29 9.93
N GLU A 119 -11.45 15.21 8.98
CA GLU A 119 -12.48 16.10 8.46
C GLU A 119 -12.86 15.78 7.02
N SER A 120 -14.13 15.96 6.65
CA SER A 120 -14.60 15.76 5.27
C SER A 120 -13.81 16.62 4.29
N ALA A 121 -13.22 16.00 3.27
CA ALA A 121 -12.53 16.74 2.21
C ALA A 121 -13.53 17.61 1.43
N GLY A 122 -13.36 18.93 1.49
CA GLY A 122 -14.26 19.87 0.81
C GLY A 122 -14.01 20.04 -0.70
N ARG A 123 -12.83 19.64 -1.20
CA ARG A 123 -12.41 19.83 -2.61
C ARG A 123 -11.26 18.90 -3.00
N PRO A 124 -11.07 18.59 -4.30
CA PRO A 124 -9.86 17.89 -4.76
C PRO A 124 -8.60 18.72 -4.47
N LEU A 125 -7.48 18.04 -4.33
CA LEU A 125 -6.18 18.70 -4.14
C LEU A 125 -5.67 19.28 -5.45
N GLY A 126 -5.15 20.49 -5.36
CA GLY A 126 -4.33 21.10 -6.41
C GLY A 126 -2.86 20.80 -6.19
N ALA A 127 -2.00 21.34 -7.06
CA ALA A 127 -0.57 21.34 -6.79
C ALA A 127 -0.28 22.14 -5.51
N GLY A 128 0.51 21.59 -4.62
CA GLY A 128 0.74 22.19 -3.32
C GLY A 128 1.21 21.20 -2.27
N ARG A 129 1.21 21.68 -1.04
CA ARG A 129 1.63 20.96 0.16
C ARG A 129 0.48 20.94 1.14
N TYR A 130 0.22 19.77 1.70
CA TYR A 130 -0.82 19.51 2.67
C TYR A 130 -0.17 18.87 3.89
N LEU A 131 -0.61 19.28 5.07
CA LEU A 131 0.06 18.98 6.33
C LEU A 131 -0.97 18.50 7.34
N HIS A 132 -0.65 17.40 8.00
CA HIS A 132 -1.37 16.91 9.17
C HIS A 132 -0.38 16.71 10.32
N ARG A 133 -0.78 17.14 11.52
CA ARG A 133 -0.05 16.91 12.76
C ARG A 133 -0.96 16.11 13.68
N GLY A 134 -0.52 14.91 14.03
CA GLY A 134 -1.23 13.97 14.90
C GLY A 134 -0.32 13.49 16.03
N ALA A 135 -0.85 12.61 16.88
CA ALA A 135 -0.09 12.03 17.99
C ALA A 135 1.10 11.18 17.52
N GLU A 136 1.00 10.61 16.31
CA GLU A 136 2.03 9.77 15.70
C GLU A 136 3.15 10.58 15.04
N GLY A 137 3.00 11.90 14.93
CA GLY A 137 3.96 12.82 14.33
C GLY A 137 3.36 13.67 13.21
N VAL A 138 4.16 13.95 12.19
CA VAL A 138 3.82 14.84 11.09
C VAL A 138 3.69 14.05 9.80
N ALA A 139 2.55 14.23 9.11
CA ALA A 139 2.32 13.71 7.77
C ALA A 139 2.26 14.87 6.76
N VAL A 140 3.07 14.79 5.71
CA VAL A 140 3.09 15.77 4.62
C VAL A 140 2.72 15.08 3.32
N LEU A 141 1.69 15.60 2.65
CA LEU A 141 1.37 15.26 1.27
C LEU A 141 1.80 16.40 0.35
N VAL A 142 2.62 16.09 -0.65
CA VAL A 142 2.94 17.02 -1.73
C VAL A 142 2.29 16.55 -3.01
N VAL A 143 1.70 17.46 -3.77
CA VAL A 143 1.14 17.22 -5.10
C VAL A 143 1.82 18.17 -6.09
N ARG A 144 2.32 17.64 -7.20
CA ARG A 144 2.92 18.42 -8.30
C ARG A 144 2.33 17.99 -9.62
N GLU A 145 2.21 18.96 -10.51
CA GLU A 145 1.86 18.68 -11.89
C GLU A 145 3.09 18.81 -12.79
N GLN A 146 3.33 17.80 -13.63
CA GLN A 146 4.37 17.84 -14.63
C GLN A 146 3.90 17.11 -15.90
N GLY A 147 3.81 17.83 -17.01
CA GLY A 147 3.43 17.26 -18.30
C GLY A 147 2.03 16.62 -18.33
N GLY A 148 1.06 17.21 -17.63
CA GLY A 148 -0.32 16.68 -17.54
C GLY A 148 -0.50 15.51 -16.57
N ILE A 149 0.58 15.06 -15.92
CA ILE A 149 0.56 14.04 -14.87
C ILE A 149 0.61 14.74 -13.51
N LEU A 150 -0.32 14.38 -12.63
CA LEU A 150 -0.28 14.73 -11.22
C LEU A 150 0.53 13.67 -10.48
N ARG A 151 1.68 14.04 -9.93
CA ARG A 151 2.44 13.22 -8.98
C ARG A 151 2.08 13.64 -7.57
N PHE A 152 2.01 12.66 -6.68
CA PHE A 152 1.75 12.92 -5.27
C PHE A 152 2.58 11.99 -4.40
N ALA A 153 2.99 12.48 -3.23
CA ALA A 153 3.73 11.72 -2.26
C ALA A 153 3.31 12.13 -0.84
N LEU A 154 2.87 11.15 -0.07
CA LEU A 154 2.56 11.26 1.35
C LEU A 154 3.72 10.67 2.14
N ALA A 155 4.33 11.45 3.02
CA ALA A 155 5.36 10.95 3.91
C ALA A 155 5.12 11.31 5.37
N HIS A 156 5.67 10.49 6.26
CA HIS A 156 5.63 10.64 7.71
C HIS A 156 7.01 10.88 8.32
N ASP A 157 7.07 11.74 9.31
CA ASP A 157 8.24 11.91 10.18
C ASP A 157 7.83 12.47 11.55
N GLN A 158 8.78 12.57 12.49
CA GLN A 158 8.56 13.28 13.75
C GLN A 158 8.61 14.80 13.57
N THR A 159 9.27 15.26 12.50
CA THR A 159 9.43 16.68 12.19
C THR A 159 8.76 17.04 10.88
N GLU A 160 8.33 18.29 10.78
CA GLU A 160 7.74 18.80 9.55
C GLU A 160 8.73 18.80 8.36
N ASP A 161 9.97 19.20 8.62
CA ASP A 161 11.02 19.25 7.59
C ASP A 161 11.41 17.84 7.12
N GLY A 162 11.50 16.88 8.04
CA GLY A 162 11.76 15.48 7.70
C GLY A 162 10.65 14.89 6.84
N ALA A 163 9.38 15.11 7.21
CA ALA A 163 8.25 14.63 6.43
C ALA A 163 8.19 15.29 5.04
N LEU A 164 8.47 16.59 4.96
CA LEU A 164 8.51 17.31 3.68
C LEU A 164 9.65 16.80 2.78
N ALA A 165 10.86 16.61 3.33
CA ALA A 165 12.00 16.11 2.57
C ALA A 165 11.72 14.72 1.98
N LYS A 166 11.14 13.82 2.77
CA LYS A 166 10.71 12.49 2.30
C LYS A 166 9.64 12.58 1.21
N ALA A 167 8.62 13.43 1.39
CA ALA A 167 7.56 13.60 0.40
C ALA A 167 8.08 14.17 -0.92
N GLU A 168 8.94 15.20 -0.89
CA GLU A 168 9.58 15.74 -2.10
C GLU A 168 10.48 14.70 -2.77
N GLY A 169 11.19 13.87 -2.00
CA GLY A 169 11.92 12.69 -2.54
C GLY A 169 10.98 11.69 -3.22
N GLY A 170 9.84 11.38 -2.60
CA GLY A 170 8.83 10.46 -3.13
C GLY A 170 8.22 10.90 -4.46
N LEU A 171 8.14 12.21 -4.75
CA LEU A 171 7.67 12.71 -6.06
C LEU A 171 8.59 12.31 -7.22
N HIS A 172 9.87 12.03 -6.94
CA HIS A 172 10.86 11.65 -7.93
C HIS A 172 10.99 10.13 -8.09
N ALA A 173 10.29 9.34 -7.27
CA ALA A 173 10.32 7.90 -7.35
C ALA A 173 9.77 7.39 -8.69
N ASP A 174 10.45 6.40 -9.28
CA ASP A 174 9.95 5.68 -10.45
C ASP A 174 8.86 4.68 -10.03
N ILE A 175 7.64 5.17 -9.85
CA ILE A 175 6.50 4.38 -9.41
C ILE A 175 6.14 3.27 -10.41
N ASP A 176 6.32 3.50 -11.73
CA ASP A 176 6.05 2.44 -12.70
C ASP A 176 7.10 1.33 -12.60
N GLY A 177 8.39 1.69 -12.56
CA GLY A 177 9.46 0.73 -12.40
C GLY A 177 9.34 -0.07 -11.10
N LEU A 178 8.96 0.60 -10.00
CA LEU A 178 8.70 -0.04 -8.71
C LEU A 178 7.54 -1.04 -8.79
N ILE A 179 6.39 -0.63 -9.34
CA ILE A 179 5.22 -1.51 -9.48
C ILE A 179 5.52 -2.66 -10.45
N ASP A 180 6.25 -2.41 -11.53
CA ASP A 180 6.65 -3.46 -12.47
C ASP A 180 7.63 -4.46 -11.85
N ALA A 181 8.53 -4.01 -10.97
CA ALA A 181 9.38 -4.91 -10.20
C ALA A 181 8.56 -5.79 -9.25
N ARG A 182 7.60 -5.20 -8.52
CA ARG A 182 6.68 -5.95 -7.64
C ARG A 182 5.80 -6.91 -8.43
N ARG A 183 5.31 -6.50 -9.60
CA ARG A 183 4.55 -7.36 -10.51
C ARG A 183 5.39 -8.55 -10.96
N ARG A 184 6.62 -8.34 -11.44
CA ARG A 184 7.53 -9.42 -11.85
C ARG A 184 7.82 -10.39 -10.71
N TRP A 185 7.98 -9.88 -9.49
CA TRP A 185 8.14 -10.71 -8.30
C TRP A 185 6.90 -11.61 -8.07
N VAL A 186 5.68 -11.06 -8.17
CA VAL A 186 4.45 -11.86 -8.08
C VAL A 186 4.36 -12.89 -9.21
N GLU A 187 4.77 -12.53 -10.42
CA GLU A 187 4.80 -13.45 -11.58
C GLU A 187 5.79 -14.60 -11.38
N SER A 188 6.91 -14.35 -10.68
CA SER A 188 7.93 -15.35 -10.36
C SER A 188 7.55 -16.33 -9.25
N ILE A 189 6.45 -16.09 -8.52
CA ILE A 189 5.97 -17.03 -7.50
C ILE A 189 5.54 -18.33 -8.20
N GLU A 190 6.26 -19.40 -7.89
CA GLU A 190 5.99 -20.75 -8.36
C GLU A 190 4.65 -21.23 -7.78
N LEU A 191 3.86 -21.88 -8.63
CA LEU A 191 2.59 -22.44 -8.20
C LEU A 191 2.79 -23.92 -7.83
N PRO A 192 2.15 -24.42 -6.75
CA PRO A 192 2.15 -25.84 -6.46
C PRO A 192 1.62 -26.64 -7.65
N ALA A 193 2.29 -27.74 -8.02
CA ALA A 193 1.97 -28.50 -9.23
C ALA A 193 0.52 -29.03 -9.30
N ARG A 194 -0.15 -29.20 -8.15
CA ARG A 194 -1.54 -29.68 -8.05
C ARG A 194 -2.55 -28.55 -7.80
N LEU A 195 -2.13 -27.29 -7.86
CA LEU A 195 -3.03 -26.15 -7.66
C LEU A 195 -3.90 -25.97 -8.92
N PRO A 196 -5.24 -25.95 -8.80
CA PRO A 196 -6.11 -25.60 -9.92
C PRO A 196 -5.80 -24.20 -10.47
N ASP A 197 -5.83 -24.05 -11.79
CA ASP A 197 -5.57 -22.75 -12.46
C ASP A 197 -6.46 -21.62 -11.94
N SER A 198 -7.71 -21.94 -11.59
CA SER A 198 -8.67 -20.99 -11.02
C SER A 198 -8.24 -20.41 -9.67
N LEU A 199 -7.34 -21.07 -8.94
CA LEU A 199 -6.80 -20.62 -7.66
C LEU A 199 -5.43 -19.95 -7.76
N SER A 200 -4.83 -19.88 -8.95
CA SER A 200 -3.50 -19.27 -9.16
C SER A 200 -3.41 -17.82 -8.65
N MET A 201 -4.41 -17.00 -8.97
CA MET A 201 -4.51 -15.62 -8.48
C MET A 201 -4.67 -15.56 -6.96
N THR A 202 -5.53 -16.40 -6.38
CA THR A 202 -5.78 -16.47 -4.94
C THR A 202 -4.50 -16.85 -4.19
N TYR A 203 -3.77 -17.84 -4.70
CA TYR A 203 -2.49 -18.28 -4.15
C TYR A 203 -1.46 -17.16 -4.15
N ARG A 204 -1.30 -16.47 -5.29
CA ARG A 204 -0.39 -15.32 -5.40
C ARG A 204 -0.81 -14.16 -4.52
N LYS A 205 -2.11 -13.92 -4.36
CA LYS A 205 -2.63 -12.93 -3.42
C LYS A 205 -2.25 -13.30 -1.98
N ALA A 206 -2.40 -14.55 -1.57
CA ALA A 206 -1.97 -15.01 -0.25
C ALA A 206 -0.47 -14.77 -0.01
N VAL A 207 0.37 -15.09 -0.99
CA VAL A 207 1.83 -14.82 -0.93
C VAL A 207 2.13 -13.32 -0.81
N THR A 208 1.36 -12.45 -1.48
CA THR A 208 1.53 -10.98 -1.31
C THR A 208 1.09 -10.48 0.07
N VAL A 209 0.09 -11.12 0.70
CA VAL A 209 -0.33 -10.81 2.07
C VAL A 209 0.77 -11.18 3.07
N MET A 210 1.38 -12.36 2.88
CA MET A 210 2.54 -12.80 3.65
C MET A 210 3.71 -11.80 3.56
N ARG A 211 4.02 -11.35 2.34
CA ARG A 211 5.06 -10.35 2.09
C ARG A 211 4.82 -9.07 2.88
N VAL A 212 3.62 -8.51 2.81
CA VAL A 212 3.32 -7.20 3.41
C VAL A 212 3.29 -7.26 4.94
N ASN A 213 2.97 -8.42 5.52
CA ASN A 213 3.03 -8.65 6.97
C ASN A 213 4.43 -8.92 7.52
N THR A 214 5.44 -9.11 6.67
CA THR A 214 6.82 -9.36 7.10
C THR A 214 7.48 -8.08 7.60
N CYS A 215 8.08 -8.10 8.78
CA CYS A 215 8.83 -7.01 9.40
C CYS A 215 10.32 -7.37 9.55
N ARG A 216 11.17 -6.35 9.52
CA ARG A 216 12.60 -6.43 9.85
C ARG A 216 12.84 -6.46 11.37
N PRO A 217 14.03 -6.92 11.80
CA PRO A 217 14.47 -6.84 13.19
C PRO A 217 14.27 -5.44 13.79
N GLU A 218 13.77 -5.39 15.02
CA GLU A 218 13.51 -4.15 15.76
C GLU A 218 13.57 -4.42 17.27
N GLY A 219 14.30 -3.56 18.00
CA GLY A 219 14.40 -3.64 19.45
C GLY A 219 14.96 -4.99 19.91
N GLN A 220 14.17 -5.73 20.71
CA GLN A 220 14.55 -7.05 21.22
C GLN A 220 14.43 -8.17 20.17
N VAL A 221 13.63 -7.98 19.12
CA VAL A 221 13.44 -8.96 18.05
C VAL A 221 14.58 -8.82 17.05
N ARG A 222 15.48 -9.81 17.02
CA ARG A 222 16.75 -9.76 16.27
C ARG A 222 16.64 -10.35 14.87
N HIS A 223 15.58 -11.09 14.59
CA HIS A 223 15.31 -11.75 13.31
C HIS A 223 14.14 -11.11 12.57
N CYS A 224 14.01 -11.38 11.27
CA CYS A 224 12.80 -10.99 10.54
C CYS A 224 11.59 -11.72 11.13
N TRP A 225 10.46 -11.03 11.23
CA TRP A 225 9.29 -11.53 11.92
C TRP A 225 8.02 -11.16 11.18
N THR A 226 6.87 -11.61 11.67
CA THR A 226 5.56 -11.29 11.06
C THR A 226 4.56 -10.87 12.11
N THR A 227 3.65 -10.00 11.70
CA THR A 227 2.42 -9.71 12.43
C THR A 227 1.27 -10.54 11.84
N PRO A 228 0.30 -11.00 12.65
CA PRO A 228 -0.95 -11.56 12.12
C PRO A 228 -1.73 -10.52 11.32
N ASP A 229 -1.68 -9.27 11.77
CA ASP A 229 -2.16 -8.10 11.06
C ASP A 229 -1.32 -6.89 11.49
N ARG A 230 -0.77 -6.13 10.54
CA ARG A 230 0.00 -4.92 10.87
C ARG A 230 -0.84 -3.83 11.53
N TRP A 231 -2.16 -3.93 11.49
CA TRP A 231 -3.03 -3.06 12.28
C TRP A 231 -4.41 -3.69 12.54
N PRO A 232 -4.91 -3.73 13.79
CA PRO A 232 -4.33 -3.17 15.02
C PRO A 232 -3.36 -4.12 15.74
N HIS A 233 -3.30 -5.39 15.35
CA HIS A 233 -2.59 -6.45 16.08
C HIS A 233 -1.10 -6.54 15.73
N ARG A 234 -0.39 -5.42 15.95
CA ARG A 234 1.02 -5.15 15.55
C ARG A 234 2.08 -6.11 16.11
N TRP A 235 1.72 -7.04 16.99
CA TRP A 235 2.67 -7.88 17.70
C TRP A 235 2.71 -9.28 17.15
N MET A 236 3.88 -9.91 17.30
CA MET A 236 4.09 -11.30 16.95
C MET A 236 3.46 -12.21 18.00
N TRP A 237 2.72 -13.23 17.55
CA TRP A 237 2.14 -14.26 18.41
C TRP A 237 2.72 -15.61 18.01
N LEU A 238 3.04 -16.47 18.99
CA LEU A 238 3.60 -17.80 18.74
C LEU A 238 2.71 -18.62 17.79
N HIS A 239 1.40 -18.62 18.02
CA HIS A 239 0.45 -19.43 17.24
C HIS A 239 0.40 -18.99 15.77
N ASP A 240 0.22 -17.70 15.52
CA ASP A 240 0.17 -17.10 14.19
C ASP A 240 1.51 -17.27 13.46
N SER A 241 2.62 -17.07 14.17
CA SER A 241 3.97 -17.27 13.62
C SER A 241 4.18 -18.71 13.16
N ALA A 242 3.69 -19.71 13.89
CA ALA A 242 3.79 -21.11 13.47
C ALA A 242 3.07 -21.37 12.14
N TYR A 243 1.89 -20.79 11.91
CA TYR A 243 1.19 -20.90 10.61
C TYR A 243 1.85 -20.09 9.51
N HIS A 244 2.36 -18.89 9.82
CA HIS A 244 3.12 -18.10 8.87
C HIS A 244 4.36 -18.86 8.41
N VAL A 245 5.10 -19.49 9.32
CA VAL A 245 6.26 -20.33 9.00
C VAL A 245 5.87 -21.47 8.05
N ALA A 246 4.77 -22.16 8.33
CA ALA A 246 4.26 -23.22 7.48
C ALA A 246 3.90 -22.75 6.06
N GLY A 247 3.40 -21.51 5.91
CA GLY A 247 3.18 -20.89 4.60
C GLY A 247 4.48 -20.45 3.92
N HIS A 248 5.39 -19.81 4.67
CA HIS A 248 6.62 -19.21 4.15
C HIS A 248 7.64 -20.25 3.72
N VAL A 249 7.70 -21.42 4.36
CA VAL A 249 8.70 -22.46 4.04
C VAL A 249 8.67 -22.88 2.56
N HIS A 250 7.53 -22.72 1.88
CA HIS A 250 7.37 -23.07 0.48
C HIS A 250 8.05 -22.10 -0.50
N HIS A 251 8.20 -20.82 -0.12
CA HIS A 251 8.74 -19.78 -1.01
C HIS A 251 9.96 -19.07 -0.44
N PHE A 252 10.05 -18.99 0.89
CA PHE A 252 11.00 -18.19 1.64
C PHE A 252 11.51 -18.99 2.86
N PRO A 253 12.22 -20.11 2.65
CA PRO A 253 12.63 -21.01 3.73
C PRO A 253 13.54 -20.34 4.77
N ASP A 254 14.41 -19.42 4.36
CA ASP A 254 15.27 -18.70 5.30
C ASP A 254 14.49 -17.68 6.12
N LEU A 255 13.52 -17.00 5.49
CA LEU A 255 12.62 -16.11 6.21
C LEU A 255 11.74 -16.89 7.20
N ALA A 256 11.32 -18.11 6.86
CA ALA A 256 10.58 -18.98 7.77
C ALA A 256 11.42 -19.37 9.01
N LYS A 257 12.74 -19.59 8.86
CA LYS A 257 13.64 -19.80 10.00
C LYS A 257 13.77 -18.54 10.85
N ASP A 258 13.95 -17.38 10.22
CA ASP A 258 13.99 -16.09 10.91
C ASP A 258 12.72 -15.87 11.75
N MET A 259 11.53 -16.15 11.19
CA MET A 259 10.26 -16.01 11.91
C MET A 259 10.17 -16.91 13.14
N LEU A 260 10.68 -18.14 13.07
CA LEU A 260 10.75 -19.02 14.24
C LEU A 260 11.74 -18.47 15.28
N ALA A 261 12.93 -18.05 14.84
CA ALA A 261 13.95 -17.48 15.71
C ALA A 261 13.47 -16.19 16.41
N ALA A 262 12.71 -15.35 15.70
CA ALA A 262 12.13 -14.14 16.23
C ALA A 262 11.22 -14.41 17.44
N VAL A 263 10.45 -15.50 17.43
CA VAL A 263 9.61 -15.87 18.58
C VAL A 263 10.49 -16.16 19.81
N PHE A 264 11.61 -16.86 19.62
CA PHE A 264 12.55 -17.17 20.71
C PHE A 264 13.33 -15.95 21.20
N ASP A 265 13.51 -14.90 20.38
CA ASP A 265 14.09 -13.63 20.84
C ASP A 265 13.25 -12.97 21.96
N THR A 266 11.99 -13.36 22.11
CA THR A 266 11.04 -12.80 23.09
C THR A 266 10.71 -13.76 24.25
N GLN A 267 11.35 -14.92 24.31
CA GLN A 267 11.14 -15.92 25.37
C GLN A 267 12.31 -15.91 26.35
N GLU A 268 12.00 -16.01 27.65
CA GLU A 268 12.96 -16.16 28.75
C GLU A 268 13.37 -17.63 28.98
#